data_AF-A0A2R4MHR9-F1
#
_entry.id   AF-A0A2R4MHR9-F1
#
_cell.length_a   1.000
_cell.length_b   1.000
_cell.length_c   1.000
_cell.angle_alpha   90.00
_cell.angle_beta   90.00
_cell.angle_gamma   90.00
#
_symmetry.space_group_name_H-M   'P 1'
#
loop_
_entity.id
_entity.type
_entity.pdbx_description
1 polymer ?
#
loop_
_entity_poly.entity_id
_entity_poly.type
_entity_poly.pdbx_seq_one_letter_code
_entity_poly.pdbx_strand_id
1 'polypeptide(L)'
;MAKPDFSNSTKIELAKRAAYLCSNPDCRVTTVGPNENPTKSTSIGEAAHIYAARPNGSTPRYNLSMTDAARAEITNGIWLCTNCHRTIDNDPRKYPADLLFAWREKHETYVRSNLGKRSDKFSEKLVSEELLPFASYPAIVRRIVIDKPEGWELRLTAELLRYLNQSHFRRMRDLRDGLYTETKIQVEGWYAATWIDERLGELADLFGPIERVLNRLVESWGAPGEPGNLNEIHHNCKLFGDALARVIEHEEKVHFATLPKHFEPVQQLLKNNASSQAEKLHDIPTIIDQHLELFEQGEIGKPGKPMSAFHTIDISLPKGWSKRLSFAIDRANRIERGEKLPLDPSKPLGFFGWLGVIFWLVIIIVILV
;
A
#
# COMPACT_ATOMS: atom_id res chain seq x y z
N MET A 1 10.79 18.68 -12.30
CA MET A 1 9.62 17.79 -12.48
C MET A 1 8.42 18.66 -12.78
N ALA A 2 7.60 18.27 -13.76
CA ALA A 2 6.35 18.93 -14.06
C ALA A 2 5.41 18.84 -12.84
N LYS A 3 4.55 19.84 -12.64
CA LYS A 3 3.65 19.90 -11.48
C LYS A 3 2.61 18.78 -11.61
N PRO A 4 2.26 18.05 -10.54
CA PRO A 4 1.10 17.16 -10.54
C PRO A 4 -0.17 18.03 -10.55
N ASP A 5 -0.61 18.44 -11.72
CA ASP A 5 -1.87 19.18 -11.94
C ASP A 5 -2.73 18.39 -12.93
N PHE A 6 -4.04 18.56 -12.85
CA PHE A 6 -4.97 17.88 -13.75
C PHE A 6 -4.67 18.24 -15.21
N SER A 7 -4.65 17.21 -16.06
CA SER A 7 -4.62 17.39 -17.51
C SER A 7 -5.86 18.18 -17.98
N ASN A 8 -5.78 18.81 -19.16
CA ASN A 8 -6.93 19.52 -19.72
C ASN A 8 -8.13 18.59 -19.95
N SER A 9 -7.89 17.34 -20.35
CA SER A 9 -8.97 16.35 -20.49
C SER A 9 -9.62 16.05 -19.14
N THR A 10 -8.83 15.83 -18.08
CA THR A 10 -9.35 15.61 -16.72
C THR A 10 -10.18 16.80 -16.24
N LYS A 11 -9.72 18.03 -16.47
CA LYS A 11 -10.46 19.27 -16.13
C LYS A 11 -11.82 19.33 -16.82
N ILE A 12 -11.85 19.01 -18.12
CA ILE A 12 -13.09 19.00 -18.93
C ILE A 12 -14.04 17.89 -18.46
N GLU A 13 -13.55 16.68 -18.20
CA GLU A 13 -14.39 15.58 -17.75
C GLU A 13 -14.96 15.83 -16.35
N LEU A 14 -14.19 16.39 -15.41
CA LEU A 14 -14.71 16.82 -14.11
C LEU A 14 -15.85 17.83 -14.26
N ALA A 15 -15.69 18.82 -15.14
CA ALA A 15 -16.70 19.83 -15.40
C ALA A 15 -17.99 19.21 -15.97
N LYS A 16 -17.86 18.35 -16.99
CA LYS A 16 -19.00 17.65 -17.61
C LYS A 16 -19.75 16.76 -16.61
N ARG A 17 -19.01 15.98 -15.79
CA ARG A 17 -19.59 15.12 -14.75
C ARG A 17 -20.37 15.91 -13.71
N ALA A 18 -19.91 17.11 -13.39
CA ALA A 18 -20.60 18.04 -12.50
C ALA A 18 -21.71 18.84 -13.19
N ALA A 19 -22.02 18.56 -14.46
CA ALA A 19 -22.93 19.33 -15.32
C ALA A 19 -22.60 20.83 -15.39
N TYR A 20 -21.31 21.18 -15.25
CA TYR A 20 -20.83 22.55 -15.09
C TYR A 20 -21.55 23.32 -13.96
N LEU A 21 -21.91 22.62 -12.89
CA LEU A 21 -22.45 23.21 -11.67
C LEU A 21 -21.43 23.04 -10.53
N CYS A 22 -21.34 24.02 -9.63
CA CYS A 22 -20.48 23.90 -8.46
C CYS A 22 -20.91 22.72 -7.58
N SER A 23 -19.96 21.82 -7.24
CA SER A 23 -20.25 20.62 -6.45
C SER A 23 -20.51 20.88 -4.96
N ASN A 24 -20.31 22.12 -4.48
CA ASN A 24 -20.72 22.50 -3.13
C ASN A 24 -22.26 22.41 -3.03
N PRO A 25 -22.81 21.56 -2.12
CA PRO A 25 -24.26 21.33 -2.00
C PRO A 25 -25.08 22.59 -1.77
N ASP A 26 -24.51 23.59 -1.11
CA ASP A 26 -25.19 24.85 -0.76
C ASP A 26 -25.05 25.93 -1.83
N CYS A 27 -24.20 25.70 -2.86
CA CYS A 27 -23.93 26.67 -3.91
C CYS A 27 -24.61 26.30 -5.24
N ARG A 28 -24.22 25.18 -5.85
CA ARG A 28 -24.75 24.68 -7.14
C ARG A 28 -24.84 25.70 -8.29
N VAL A 29 -24.09 26.80 -8.23
CA VAL A 29 -24.10 27.83 -9.26
C VAL A 29 -23.59 27.27 -10.59
N THR A 30 -24.20 27.69 -11.70
CA THR A 30 -23.69 27.42 -13.04
C THR A 30 -22.32 28.05 -13.21
N THR A 31 -21.34 27.26 -13.62
CA THR A 31 -19.94 27.70 -13.74
C THR A 31 -19.57 28.10 -15.16
N VAL A 32 -20.48 27.99 -16.13
CA VAL A 32 -20.28 28.35 -17.53
C VAL A 32 -21.42 29.25 -18.01
N GLY A 33 -21.09 30.23 -18.85
CA GLY A 33 -22.06 31.17 -19.41
C GLY A 33 -21.60 31.79 -20.73
N PRO A 34 -22.45 32.60 -21.35
CA PRO A 34 -22.12 33.30 -22.59
C PRO A 34 -20.96 34.29 -22.39
N ASN A 35 -20.31 34.65 -23.49
CA ASN A 35 -19.26 35.67 -23.55
C ASN A 35 -19.64 36.71 -24.61
N GLU A 36 -19.11 37.93 -24.51
CA GLU A 36 -19.31 38.98 -25.53
C GLU A 36 -18.79 38.54 -26.91
N ASN A 37 -17.72 37.72 -26.93
CA ASN A 37 -17.27 37.10 -28.15
C ASN A 37 -18.15 35.86 -28.46
N PRO A 38 -18.82 35.81 -29.63
CA PRO A 38 -19.75 34.73 -29.98
C PRO A 38 -19.08 33.35 -30.15
N THR A 39 -17.75 33.28 -30.27
CA THR A 39 -17.00 32.01 -30.37
C THR A 39 -16.40 31.54 -29.05
N LYS A 40 -16.68 32.23 -27.94
CA LYS A 40 -16.15 31.92 -26.61
C LYS A 40 -17.27 31.74 -25.58
N SER A 41 -16.92 31.08 -24.48
CA SER A 41 -17.73 31.02 -23.27
C SER A 41 -16.95 31.58 -22.09
N THR A 42 -17.68 32.06 -21.09
CA THR A 42 -17.14 32.48 -19.80
C THR A 42 -17.22 31.30 -18.85
N SER A 43 -16.13 30.98 -18.16
CA SER A 43 -16.11 29.95 -17.11
C SER A 43 -15.61 30.54 -15.79
N ILE A 44 -16.31 30.25 -14.70
CA ILE A 44 -15.89 30.50 -13.32
C ILE A 44 -15.67 29.19 -12.56
N GLY A 45 -15.63 28.06 -13.27
CA GLY A 45 -15.45 26.73 -12.71
C GLY A 45 -14.00 26.27 -12.79
N GLU A 46 -13.57 25.60 -11.74
CA GLU A 46 -12.20 25.13 -11.55
C GLU A 46 -12.21 23.69 -11.05
N ALA A 47 -11.27 22.88 -11.55
CA ALA A 47 -10.99 21.56 -11.02
C ALA A 47 -10.10 21.70 -9.79
N ALA A 48 -10.68 21.49 -8.62
CA ALA A 48 -9.98 21.56 -7.34
C ALA A 48 -9.45 20.18 -6.94
N HIS A 49 -8.27 20.17 -6.34
CA HIS A 49 -7.69 18.95 -5.75
C HIS A 49 -8.29 18.72 -4.36
N ILE A 50 -8.78 17.50 -4.10
CA ILE A 50 -9.27 17.11 -2.77
C ILE A 50 -8.08 16.95 -1.81
N TYR A 51 -7.14 16.07 -2.14
CA TYR A 51 -5.80 16.06 -1.54
C TYR A 51 -4.88 16.95 -2.36
N ALA A 52 -4.20 17.90 -1.70
CA ALA A 52 -3.41 18.91 -2.39
C ALA A 52 -2.31 18.33 -3.29
N ALA A 53 -2.10 18.94 -4.45
CA ALA A 53 -1.04 18.60 -5.39
C ALA A 53 0.39 18.75 -4.82
N ARG A 54 0.63 19.66 -3.87
CA ARG A 54 1.99 20.05 -3.44
C ARG A 54 2.24 19.85 -1.94
N PRO A 55 3.47 19.49 -1.53
CA PRO A 55 3.87 19.32 -0.13
C PRO A 55 4.20 20.61 0.64
N ASN A 56 3.85 21.82 0.17
CA ASN A 56 4.31 23.03 0.86
C ASN A 56 3.65 23.20 2.24
N GLY A 57 4.33 23.87 3.18
CA GLY A 57 3.88 24.03 4.57
C GLY A 57 2.55 24.78 4.78
N SER A 58 1.95 25.28 3.70
CA SER A 58 0.64 25.95 3.66
C SER A 58 -0.41 25.17 2.83
N THR A 59 -0.11 23.96 2.35
CA THR A 59 -0.98 23.27 1.39
C THR A 59 -2.13 22.56 2.11
N PRO A 60 -3.39 22.92 1.79
CA PRO A 60 -4.57 22.30 2.39
C PRO A 60 -4.59 20.79 2.11
N ARG A 61 -4.76 19.94 3.14
CA ARG A 61 -5.02 18.50 2.97
C ARG A 61 -3.94 17.74 2.16
N TYR A 62 -2.66 18.08 2.27
CA TYR A 62 -1.60 17.30 1.60
C TYR A 62 -1.47 15.89 2.23
N ASN A 63 -1.42 14.85 1.40
CA ASN A 63 -1.23 13.46 1.83
C ASN A 63 0.15 12.95 1.40
N LEU A 64 1.05 12.74 2.36
CA LEU A 64 2.43 12.27 2.14
C LEU A 64 2.49 10.87 1.52
N SER A 65 1.44 10.06 1.68
CA SER A 65 1.36 8.69 1.17
C SER A 65 0.96 8.62 -0.31
N MET A 66 0.48 9.73 -0.90
CA MET A 66 0.06 9.78 -2.30
C MET A 66 1.21 10.21 -3.21
N THR A 67 1.38 9.48 -4.31
CA THR A 67 2.32 9.86 -5.38
C THR A 67 1.82 11.04 -6.20
N ASP A 68 2.72 11.66 -6.98
CA ASP A 68 2.39 12.78 -7.85
C ASP A 68 1.31 12.41 -8.88
N ALA A 69 1.41 11.20 -9.46
CA ALA A 69 0.40 10.64 -10.36
C ALA A 69 -0.97 10.51 -9.68
N ALA A 70 -1.04 9.85 -8.51
CA ALA A 70 -2.28 9.70 -7.76
C ALA A 70 -2.93 11.05 -7.37
N ARG A 71 -2.13 12.10 -7.18
CA ARG A 71 -2.65 13.45 -6.90
C ARG A 71 -3.21 14.14 -8.14
N ALA A 72 -2.67 13.87 -9.32
CA ALA A 72 -3.16 14.41 -10.60
C ALA A 72 -4.36 13.64 -11.18
N GLU A 73 -4.86 12.62 -10.47
CA GLU A 73 -5.95 11.77 -10.95
C GLU A 73 -7.33 12.36 -10.82
N ILE A 74 -8.21 11.97 -11.75
CA ILE A 74 -9.62 12.41 -11.73
C ILE A 74 -10.33 12.01 -10.44
N THR A 75 -9.95 10.88 -9.82
CA THR A 75 -10.52 10.43 -8.53
C THR A 75 -10.17 11.37 -7.38
N ASN A 76 -9.08 12.13 -7.46
CA ASN A 76 -8.71 13.16 -6.50
C ASN A 76 -9.30 14.56 -6.81
N GLY A 77 -10.10 14.70 -7.87
CA GLY A 77 -10.67 15.99 -8.29
C GLY A 77 -12.09 16.26 -7.79
N ILE A 78 -12.45 17.53 -7.65
CA ILE A 78 -13.83 18.02 -7.48
C ILE A 78 -14.03 19.32 -8.28
N TRP A 79 -15.18 19.47 -8.95
CA TRP A 79 -15.49 20.68 -9.71
C TRP A 79 -16.19 21.74 -8.85
N LEU A 80 -15.60 22.93 -8.72
CA LEU A 80 -16.12 24.02 -7.88
C LEU A 80 -16.08 25.36 -8.63
N CYS A 81 -16.94 26.31 -8.25
CA CYS A 81 -16.74 27.69 -8.68
C CYS A 81 -15.53 28.32 -7.98
N THR A 82 -14.89 29.32 -8.59
CA THR A 82 -13.71 30.02 -8.04
C THR A 82 -13.91 30.47 -6.57
N ASN A 83 -15.12 30.91 -6.20
CA ASN A 83 -15.44 31.30 -4.83
C ASN A 83 -15.40 30.12 -3.84
N CYS A 84 -16.04 29.00 -4.20
CA CYS A 84 -16.06 27.81 -3.34
C CYS A 84 -14.67 27.17 -3.27
N HIS A 85 -13.94 27.11 -4.39
CA HIS A 85 -12.58 26.59 -4.43
C HIS A 85 -11.65 27.36 -3.46
N ARG A 86 -11.63 28.69 -3.58
CA ARG A 86 -10.88 29.55 -2.65
C ARG A 86 -11.31 29.38 -1.19
N THR A 87 -12.60 29.17 -0.94
CA THR A 87 -13.13 29.00 0.42
C THR A 87 -12.63 27.71 1.07
N ILE A 88 -12.66 26.58 0.34
CA ILE A 88 -12.23 25.29 0.89
C ILE A 88 -10.72 25.23 1.11
N ASP A 89 -9.94 25.98 0.33
CA ASP A 89 -8.49 26.05 0.46
C ASP A 89 -8.04 26.95 1.61
N ASN A 90 -8.80 28.01 1.89
CA ASN A 90 -8.50 28.91 3.02
C ASN A 90 -8.82 28.28 4.39
N ASP A 91 -9.69 27.26 4.46
CA ASP A 91 -10.08 26.60 5.71
C ASP A 91 -10.11 25.06 5.61
N PRO A 92 -8.94 24.39 5.47
CA PRO A 92 -8.86 22.94 5.34
C PRO A 92 -9.40 22.16 6.54
N ARG A 93 -9.43 22.76 7.73
CA ARG A 93 -9.95 22.10 8.94
C ARG A 93 -11.47 22.01 8.90
N LYS A 94 -12.14 23.07 8.42
CA LYS A 94 -13.59 23.06 8.20
C LYS A 94 -13.97 22.23 6.97
N TYR A 95 -13.11 22.20 5.96
CA TYR A 95 -13.33 21.46 4.72
C TYR A 95 -12.28 20.35 4.55
N PRO A 96 -12.36 19.25 5.35
CA PRO A 96 -11.45 18.12 5.23
C PRO A 96 -11.72 17.31 3.95
N ALA A 97 -10.76 16.48 3.54
CA ALA A 97 -10.84 15.69 2.31
C ALA A 97 -12.11 14.82 2.24
N ASP A 98 -12.45 14.13 3.33
CA ASP A 98 -13.64 13.27 3.40
C ASP A 98 -14.94 14.03 3.12
N LEU A 99 -15.05 15.28 3.58
CA LEU A 99 -16.20 16.12 3.29
C LEU A 99 -16.28 16.46 1.80
N LEU A 100 -15.15 16.76 1.16
CA LEU A 100 -15.11 17.09 -0.26
C LEU A 100 -15.43 15.86 -1.14
N PHE A 101 -14.97 14.67 -0.77
CA PHE A 101 -15.42 13.44 -1.43
C PHE A 101 -16.93 13.25 -1.29
N ALA A 102 -17.49 13.46 -0.10
CA ALA A 102 -18.93 13.38 0.13
C ALA A 102 -19.71 14.44 -0.66
N TRP A 103 -19.17 15.66 -0.80
CA TRP A 103 -19.76 16.70 -1.65
C TRP A 103 -19.81 16.27 -3.11
N ARG A 104 -18.71 15.74 -3.64
CA ARG A 104 -18.65 15.23 -5.01
C ARG A 104 -19.67 14.12 -5.23
N GLU A 105 -19.73 13.13 -4.34
CA GLU A 105 -20.67 12.02 -4.44
C GLU A 105 -22.13 12.51 -4.42
N LYS A 106 -22.48 13.36 -3.45
CA LYS A 106 -23.82 13.95 -3.35
C LYS A 106 -24.19 14.79 -4.57
N HIS A 107 -23.22 15.52 -5.14
CA HIS A 107 -23.42 16.32 -6.34
C HIS A 107 -23.65 15.44 -7.57
N GLU A 108 -22.87 14.40 -7.76
CA GLU A 108 -23.05 13.48 -8.89
C GLU A 108 -24.39 12.72 -8.81
N THR A 109 -24.82 12.31 -7.61
CA THR A 109 -26.18 11.79 -7.40
C THR A 109 -27.24 12.83 -7.76
N TYR A 110 -27.07 14.08 -7.35
CA TYR A 110 -27.97 15.16 -7.72
C TYR A 110 -28.04 15.35 -9.24
N VAL A 111 -26.90 15.48 -9.92
CA VAL A 111 -26.83 15.61 -11.39
C VAL A 111 -27.49 14.43 -12.08
N ARG A 112 -27.18 13.20 -11.65
CA ARG A 112 -27.78 11.97 -12.19
C ARG A 112 -29.30 11.97 -12.05
N SER A 113 -29.82 12.35 -10.89
CA SER A 113 -31.27 12.42 -10.65
C SER A 113 -32.00 13.39 -11.57
N ASN A 114 -31.32 14.45 -12.05
CA ASN A 114 -31.88 15.45 -12.96
C ASN A 114 -31.80 15.05 -14.45
N LEU A 115 -31.02 14.03 -14.80
CA LEU A 115 -30.92 13.52 -16.18
C LEU A 115 -32.11 12.63 -16.59
N GLY A 116 -32.98 12.27 -15.64
CA GLY A 116 -34.39 11.94 -15.91
C GLY A 116 -34.72 10.51 -16.33
N LYS A 117 -33.88 9.48 -16.07
CA LYS A 117 -34.22 8.10 -16.42
C LYS A 117 -34.56 7.23 -15.20
N ARG A 118 -35.61 6.40 -15.31
CA ARG A 118 -35.99 5.42 -14.25
C ARG A 118 -34.89 4.40 -13.95
N SER A 119 -34.05 4.08 -14.93
CA SER A 119 -32.89 3.18 -14.79
C SER A 119 -31.84 3.71 -13.81
N ASP A 120 -31.75 5.02 -13.63
CA ASP A 120 -30.68 5.64 -12.84
C ASP A 120 -30.76 5.27 -11.36
N LYS A 121 -31.98 5.07 -10.85
CA LYS A 121 -32.22 4.59 -9.47
C LYS A 121 -31.74 3.15 -9.26
N PHE A 122 -31.82 2.31 -10.29
CA PHE A 122 -31.37 0.92 -10.19
C PHE A 122 -29.84 0.85 -10.22
N SER A 123 -29.20 1.63 -11.09
CA SER A 123 -27.75 1.79 -11.11
C SER A 123 -27.21 2.34 -9.78
N GLU A 124 -27.88 3.33 -9.18
CA GLU A 124 -27.50 3.86 -7.87
C GLU A 124 -27.57 2.80 -6.76
N LYS A 125 -28.62 1.98 -6.76
CA LYS A 125 -28.76 0.87 -5.81
C LYS A 125 -27.63 -0.16 -5.99
N LEU A 126 -27.32 -0.55 -7.23
CA LEU A 126 -26.26 -1.51 -7.52
C LEU A 126 -24.88 -0.99 -7.07
N VAL A 127 -24.57 0.28 -7.35
CA VAL A 127 -23.33 0.93 -6.89
C VAL A 127 -23.29 0.99 -5.36
N SER A 128 -24.42 1.30 -4.71
CA SER A 128 -24.50 1.30 -3.25
C SER A 128 -24.23 -0.08 -2.66
N GLU A 129 -24.71 -1.16 -3.29
CA GLU A 129 -24.47 -2.54 -2.85
C GLU A 129 -23.01 -2.95 -3.04
N GLU A 130 -22.39 -2.61 -4.18
CA GLU A 130 -20.96 -2.84 -4.47
C GLU A 130 -20.04 -2.09 -3.48
N LEU A 131 -20.48 -0.95 -2.95
CA LEU A 131 -19.74 -0.15 -1.97
C LEU A 131 -19.89 -0.60 -0.51
N LEU A 132 -20.87 -1.46 -0.17
CA LEU A 132 -21.09 -1.89 1.22
C LEU A 132 -19.82 -2.46 1.88
N PRO A 133 -19.01 -3.31 1.22
CA PRO A 133 -17.76 -3.81 1.80
C PRO A 133 -16.70 -2.73 2.07
N PHE A 134 -16.84 -1.56 1.43
CA PHE A 134 -15.90 -0.44 1.48
C PHE A 134 -16.42 0.73 2.33
N ALA A 135 -17.54 0.58 3.03
CA ALA A 135 -18.15 1.66 3.80
C ALA A 135 -17.18 2.32 4.81
N SER A 136 -16.35 1.51 5.47
CA SER A 136 -15.35 1.96 6.45
C SER A 136 -13.99 2.35 5.85
N TYR A 137 -13.79 2.23 4.54
CA TYR A 137 -12.51 2.49 3.89
C TYR A 137 -12.30 3.99 3.66
N PRO A 138 -11.07 4.45 3.36
CA PRO A 138 -10.83 5.83 2.97
C PRO A 138 -11.70 6.27 1.80
N ALA A 139 -12.09 7.54 1.76
CA ALA A 139 -12.98 8.05 0.73
C ALA A 139 -12.42 7.89 -0.69
N ILE A 140 -11.09 7.95 -0.86
CA ILE A 140 -10.41 7.71 -2.14
C ILE A 140 -10.60 6.27 -2.63
N VAL A 141 -10.59 5.26 -1.75
CA VAL A 141 -10.83 3.85 -2.11
C VAL A 141 -12.24 3.71 -2.66
N ARG A 142 -13.25 4.21 -1.92
CA ARG A 142 -14.64 4.21 -2.39
C ARG A 142 -14.77 4.94 -3.73
N ARG A 143 -14.04 6.05 -3.90
CA ARG A 143 -14.07 6.84 -5.14
C ARG A 143 -13.53 6.08 -6.34
N ILE A 144 -12.44 5.34 -6.18
CA ILE A 144 -11.88 4.49 -7.25
C ILE A 144 -12.88 3.39 -7.63
N VAL A 145 -13.55 2.76 -6.66
CA VAL A 145 -14.58 1.73 -6.92
C VAL A 145 -15.76 2.31 -7.71
N ILE A 146 -16.18 3.55 -7.43
CA ILE A 146 -17.26 4.23 -8.16
C ILE A 146 -16.82 4.63 -9.57
N ASP A 147 -15.66 5.28 -9.69
CA ASP A 147 -15.25 5.91 -10.94
C ASP A 147 -14.66 4.94 -11.94
N LYS A 148 -14.02 3.85 -11.46
CA LYS A 148 -13.23 2.92 -12.26
C LYS A 148 -12.43 3.65 -13.36
N PRO A 149 -11.54 4.61 -12.98
CA PRO A 149 -10.72 5.32 -13.96
C PRO A 149 -9.82 4.35 -14.74
N GLU A 150 -9.10 4.85 -15.75
CA GLU A 150 -8.08 4.03 -16.43
C GLU A 150 -7.06 3.48 -15.42
N GLY A 151 -6.84 2.16 -15.48
CA GLY A 151 -5.99 1.44 -14.52
C GLY A 151 -6.58 1.34 -13.09
N TRP A 152 -7.90 1.39 -12.92
CA TRP A 152 -8.53 1.37 -11.59
C TRP A 152 -8.15 0.15 -10.75
N GLU A 153 -7.87 -0.99 -11.35
CA GLU A 153 -7.45 -2.22 -10.66
C GLU A 153 -6.15 -1.98 -9.88
N LEU A 154 -5.17 -1.37 -10.54
CA LEU A 154 -3.86 -1.02 -10.00
C LEU A 154 -3.99 0.09 -8.96
N ARG A 155 -4.76 1.15 -9.27
CA ARG A 155 -5.00 2.27 -8.33
C ARG A 155 -5.69 1.81 -7.06
N LEU A 156 -6.71 0.96 -7.20
CA LEU A 156 -7.42 0.37 -6.08
C LEU A 156 -6.48 -0.49 -5.24
N THR A 157 -5.67 -1.33 -5.90
CA THR A 157 -4.67 -2.16 -5.24
C THR A 157 -3.69 -1.32 -4.42
N ALA A 158 -3.13 -0.26 -5.01
CA ALA A 158 -2.19 0.62 -4.32
C ALA A 158 -2.82 1.26 -3.07
N GLU A 159 -4.03 1.83 -3.19
CA GLU A 159 -4.73 2.45 -2.05
C GLU A 159 -5.16 1.44 -0.98
N LEU A 160 -5.59 0.24 -1.38
CA LEU A 160 -5.92 -0.84 -0.43
C LEU A 160 -4.69 -1.32 0.32
N LEU A 161 -3.56 -1.53 -0.37
CA LEU A 161 -2.32 -1.95 0.26
C LEU A 161 -1.77 -0.87 1.21
N ARG A 162 -1.89 0.42 0.88
CA ARG A 162 -1.56 1.52 1.81
C ARG A 162 -2.43 1.46 3.05
N TYR A 163 -3.74 1.41 2.89
CA TYR A 163 -4.68 1.48 3.99
C TYR A 163 -4.62 0.26 4.90
N LEU A 164 -4.67 -0.94 4.33
CA LEU A 164 -4.75 -2.20 5.09
C LEU A 164 -3.45 -2.53 5.82
N ASN A 165 -2.29 -2.15 5.27
CA ASN A 165 -1.00 -2.60 5.79
C ASN A 165 -0.25 -1.55 6.62
N GLN A 166 -0.73 -0.31 6.68
CA GLN A 166 -0.06 0.77 7.42
C GLN A 166 0.21 0.39 8.88
N SER A 167 -0.76 -0.25 9.54
CA SER A 167 -0.64 -0.68 10.94
C SER A 167 0.39 -1.79 11.12
N HIS A 168 0.51 -2.72 10.17
CA HIS A 168 1.50 -3.79 10.20
C HIS A 168 2.92 -3.24 10.11
N PHE A 169 3.21 -2.39 9.11
CA PHE A 169 4.52 -1.76 9.00
C PHE A 169 4.84 -0.85 10.18
N ARG A 170 3.83 -0.19 10.76
CA ARG A 170 4.01 0.60 11.99
C ARG A 170 4.40 -0.30 13.16
N ARG A 171 3.70 -1.43 13.36
CA ARG A 171 3.97 -2.38 14.43
C ARG A 171 5.37 -3.01 14.32
N MET A 172 5.84 -3.32 13.12
CA MET A 172 7.22 -3.78 12.89
C MET A 172 8.27 -2.77 13.40
N ARG A 173 8.07 -1.48 13.09
CA ARG A 173 8.94 -0.40 13.57
C ARG A 173 8.83 -0.20 15.08
N ASP A 174 7.61 -0.19 15.61
CA ASP A 174 7.37 -0.03 17.04
C ASP A 174 8.02 -1.16 17.85
N LEU A 175 8.03 -2.40 17.32
CA LEU A 175 8.72 -3.54 17.94
C LEU A 175 10.23 -3.37 17.94
N ARG A 176 10.79 -3.01 16.77
CA ARG A 176 12.22 -2.75 16.60
C ARG A 176 12.72 -1.64 17.53
N ASP A 177 11.91 -0.59 17.67
CA ASP A 177 12.23 0.59 18.47
C ASP A 177 11.87 0.39 19.97
N GLY A 178 11.33 -0.77 20.35
CA GLY A 178 11.04 -1.14 21.74
C GLY A 178 9.88 -0.36 22.37
N LEU A 179 8.90 0.07 21.58
CA LEU A 179 7.80 0.95 22.01
C LEU A 179 6.64 0.21 22.68
N TYR A 180 6.64 -1.12 22.69
CA TYR A 180 5.67 -1.94 23.42
C TYR A 180 6.29 -3.27 23.87
N THR A 181 5.54 -3.99 24.72
CA THR A 181 5.91 -5.31 25.22
C THR A 181 4.75 -6.27 25.12
N GLU A 182 5.03 -7.55 24.87
CA GLU A 182 4.06 -8.64 24.99
C GLU A 182 4.43 -9.58 26.16
N THR A 183 3.61 -10.62 26.35
CA THR A 183 3.85 -11.65 27.36
C THR A 183 5.20 -12.32 27.11
N LYS A 184 6.10 -12.27 28.10
CA LYS A 184 7.41 -12.91 28.00
C LYS A 184 7.29 -14.42 28.14
N ILE A 185 7.94 -15.15 27.24
CA ILE A 185 8.03 -16.61 27.29
C ILE A 185 9.39 -16.99 27.84
N GLN A 186 9.43 -17.77 28.92
CA GLN A 186 10.67 -18.37 29.41
C GLN A 186 10.95 -19.65 28.64
N VAL A 187 12.12 -19.76 28.02
CA VAL A 187 12.54 -20.96 27.29
C VAL A 187 13.52 -21.72 28.17
N GLU A 188 13.12 -22.93 28.54
CA GLU A 188 13.96 -23.83 29.34
C GLU A 188 15.23 -24.22 28.58
N GLY A 189 16.34 -24.40 29.30
CA GLY A 189 17.65 -24.65 28.71
C GLY A 189 17.67 -25.83 27.73
N TRP A 190 17.17 -26.98 28.18
CA TRP A 190 17.12 -28.21 27.40
C TRP A 190 16.30 -28.10 26.10
N TYR A 191 15.40 -27.13 26.00
CA TYR A 191 14.54 -26.91 24.83
C TYR A 191 15.01 -25.72 23.97
N ALA A 192 15.99 -24.93 24.42
CA ALA A 192 16.39 -23.71 23.74
C ALA A 192 16.90 -23.96 22.30
N ALA A 193 17.68 -25.02 22.08
CA ALA A 193 18.16 -25.40 20.75
C ALA A 193 17.00 -25.78 19.81
N THR A 194 16.06 -26.59 20.28
CA THR A 194 14.85 -26.97 19.52
C THR A 194 13.97 -25.76 19.24
N TRP A 195 13.77 -24.88 20.23
CA TRP A 195 13.00 -23.66 20.06
C TRP A 195 13.61 -22.75 18.99
N ILE A 196 14.95 -22.64 18.92
CA ILE A 196 15.65 -21.88 17.87
C ILE A 196 15.38 -22.50 16.49
N ASP A 197 15.47 -23.82 16.38
CA ASP A 197 15.21 -24.53 15.13
C ASP A 197 13.80 -24.32 14.62
N GLU A 198 12.81 -24.38 15.50
CA GLU A 198 11.42 -24.07 15.16
C GLU A 198 11.27 -22.63 14.63
N ARG A 199 11.97 -21.65 15.22
CA ARG A 199 11.95 -20.27 14.71
C ARG A 199 12.63 -20.17 13.34
N LEU A 200 13.71 -20.91 13.10
CA LEU A 200 14.36 -20.95 11.79
C LEU A 200 13.48 -21.61 10.72
N GLY A 201 12.76 -22.67 11.08
CA GLY A 201 11.76 -23.31 10.23
C GLY A 201 10.61 -22.36 9.90
N GLU A 202 10.01 -21.71 10.92
CA GLU A 202 8.97 -20.70 10.71
C GLU A 202 9.44 -19.59 9.77
N LEU A 203 10.64 -19.04 10.00
CA LEU A 203 11.24 -18.00 9.16
C LEU A 203 11.32 -18.41 7.69
N ALA A 204 11.63 -19.68 7.42
CA ALA A 204 11.74 -20.21 6.05
C ALA A 204 10.40 -20.18 5.30
N ASP A 205 9.30 -20.32 6.03
CA ASP A 205 7.95 -20.43 5.46
C ASP A 205 7.19 -19.09 5.39
N LEU A 206 7.69 -18.02 6.03
CA LEU A 206 6.97 -16.75 6.18
C LEU A 206 6.63 -16.06 4.84
N PHE A 207 7.55 -16.09 3.88
CA PHE A 207 7.45 -15.25 2.67
C PHE A 207 6.86 -15.96 1.46
N GLY A 208 6.84 -17.30 1.43
CA GLY A 208 6.22 -18.07 0.34
C GLY A 208 4.73 -17.73 0.12
N PRO A 209 3.90 -17.56 1.17
CA PRO A 209 2.53 -17.08 1.03
C PRO A 209 2.43 -15.68 0.39
N ILE A 210 3.36 -14.77 0.70
CA ILE A 210 3.35 -13.39 0.16
C ILE A 210 3.52 -13.42 -1.36
N GLU A 211 4.50 -14.18 -1.86
CA GLU A 211 4.72 -14.34 -3.30
C GLU A 211 3.46 -14.88 -4.01
N ARG A 212 2.83 -15.92 -3.45
CA ARG A 212 1.60 -16.50 -4.01
C ARG A 212 0.43 -15.52 -4.02
N VAL A 213 0.28 -14.72 -2.96
CA VAL A 213 -0.76 -13.68 -2.89
C VAL A 213 -0.53 -12.60 -3.95
N LEU A 214 0.72 -12.19 -4.18
CA LEU A 214 1.04 -11.19 -5.20
C LEU A 214 0.77 -11.71 -6.61
N ASN A 215 1.07 -12.98 -6.90
CA ASN A 215 0.69 -13.59 -8.19
C ASN A 215 -0.84 -13.60 -8.39
N ARG A 216 -1.61 -14.01 -7.38
CA ARG A 216 -3.08 -13.97 -7.42
C ARG A 216 -3.64 -12.56 -7.55
N LEU A 217 -2.95 -11.58 -6.98
CA LEU A 217 -3.32 -10.18 -7.08
C LEU A 217 -3.17 -9.69 -8.52
N VAL A 218 -2.07 -10.02 -9.20
CA VAL A 218 -1.89 -9.72 -10.63
C VAL A 218 -2.98 -10.39 -11.49
N GLU A 219 -3.28 -11.67 -11.22
CA GLU A 219 -4.38 -12.38 -11.91
C GLU A 219 -5.74 -11.69 -11.70
N SER A 220 -5.97 -11.11 -10.51
CA SER A 220 -7.23 -10.43 -10.19
C SER A 220 -7.43 -9.11 -10.94
N TRP A 221 -6.40 -8.55 -11.57
CA TRP A 221 -6.50 -7.34 -12.39
C TRP A 221 -7.14 -7.60 -13.77
N GLY A 222 -7.30 -8.86 -14.17
CA GLY A 222 -7.90 -9.23 -15.44
C GLY A 222 -6.89 -9.29 -16.58
N ALA A 223 -7.23 -10.02 -17.65
CA ALA A 223 -6.43 -10.05 -18.87
C ALA A 223 -6.55 -8.72 -19.64
N PRO A 224 -5.62 -8.39 -20.55
CA PRO A 224 -5.71 -7.17 -21.36
C PRO A 224 -7.06 -7.06 -22.09
N GLY A 225 -7.83 -6.02 -21.77
CA GLY A 225 -9.17 -5.77 -22.32
C GLY A 225 -10.32 -6.43 -21.55
N GLU A 226 -10.04 -7.21 -20.52
CA GLU A 226 -11.01 -7.77 -19.59
C GLU A 226 -10.96 -7.02 -18.25
N PRO A 227 -12.11 -6.63 -17.66
CA PRO A 227 -12.10 -5.92 -16.39
C PRO A 227 -11.63 -6.81 -15.25
N GLY A 228 -10.86 -6.25 -14.32
CA GLY A 228 -10.46 -6.95 -13.11
C GLY A 228 -11.62 -7.26 -12.17
N ASN A 229 -11.38 -8.20 -11.25
CA ASN A 229 -12.36 -8.62 -10.26
C ASN A 229 -12.17 -7.88 -8.94
N LEU A 230 -13.08 -6.95 -8.65
CA LEU A 230 -13.07 -6.12 -7.44
C LEU A 230 -12.95 -6.94 -6.14
N ASN A 231 -13.69 -8.04 -6.03
CA ASN A 231 -13.72 -8.85 -4.82
C ASN A 231 -12.40 -9.62 -4.63
N GLU A 232 -11.82 -10.13 -5.71
CA GLU A 232 -10.52 -10.80 -5.66
C GLU A 232 -9.39 -9.81 -5.36
N ILE A 233 -9.39 -8.61 -5.96
CA ILE A 233 -8.42 -7.55 -5.63
C ILE A 233 -8.49 -7.23 -4.13
N HIS A 234 -9.70 -7.01 -3.61
CA HIS A 234 -9.91 -6.72 -2.20
C HIS A 234 -9.47 -7.87 -1.28
N HIS A 235 -9.82 -9.11 -1.65
CA HIS A 235 -9.48 -10.29 -0.88
C HIS A 235 -7.96 -10.51 -0.82
N ASN A 236 -7.26 -10.42 -1.96
CA ASN A 236 -5.81 -10.60 -2.01
C ASN A 236 -5.07 -9.49 -1.24
N CYS A 237 -5.54 -8.24 -1.27
CA CYS A 237 -4.97 -7.18 -0.43
C CYS A 237 -5.11 -7.47 1.08
N LYS A 238 -6.21 -8.10 1.52
CA LYS A 238 -6.37 -8.55 2.92
C LYS A 238 -5.44 -9.72 3.25
N LEU A 239 -5.35 -10.74 2.38
CA LEU A 239 -4.43 -11.87 2.57
C LEU A 239 -2.97 -11.42 2.68
N PHE A 240 -2.61 -10.38 1.94
CA PHE A 240 -1.29 -9.77 2.05
C PHE A 240 -1.05 -9.20 3.45
N GLY A 241 -2.01 -8.48 4.03
CA GLY A 241 -1.95 -8.01 5.42
C GLY A 241 -1.89 -9.15 6.44
N ASP A 242 -2.69 -10.20 6.24
CA ASP A 242 -2.66 -11.39 7.09
C ASP A 242 -1.27 -12.08 7.07
N ALA A 243 -0.60 -12.10 5.91
CA ALA A 243 0.76 -12.62 5.79
C ALA A 243 1.78 -11.72 6.51
N LEU A 244 1.66 -10.39 6.41
CA LEU A 244 2.50 -9.47 7.20
C LEU A 244 2.27 -9.63 8.71
N ALA A 245 1.05 -9.92 9.14
CA ALA A 245 0.75 -10.20 10.54
C ALA A 245 1.50 -11.45 11.05
N ARG A 246 1.63 -12.51 10.24
CA ARG A 246 2.44 -13.68 10.59
C ARG A 246 3.93 -13.36 10.75
N VAL A 247 4.46 -12.45 9.93
CA VAL A 247 5.85 -11.97 10.08
C VAL A 247 6.02 -11.27 11.43
N ILE A 248 5.08 -10.41 11.82
CA ILE A 248 5.11 -9.70 13.10
C ILE A 248 5.04 -10.70 14.27
N GLU A 249 4.11 -11.65 14.24
CA GLU A 249 3.97 -12.65 15.30
C GLU A 249 5.24 -13.48 15.48
N HIS A 250 5.89 -13.87 14.38
CA HIS A 250 7.17 -14.56 14.43
C HIS A 250 8.25 -13.67 15.11
N GLU A 251 8.31 -12.40 14.72
CA GLU A 251 9.28 -11.45 15.27
C GLU A 251 9.03 -11.20 16.77
N GLU A 252 7.78 -11.07 17.20
CA GLU A 252 7.39 -10.91 18.60
C GLU A 252 7.75 -12.13 19.45
N LYS A 253 7.53 -13.36 18.92
CA LYS A 253 7.99 -14.59 19.59
C LYS A 253 9.49 -14.55 19.86
N VAL A 254 10.27 -14.06 18.90
CA VAL A 254 11.73 -13.94 19.05
C VAL A 254 12.10 -12.83 20.03
N HIS A 255 11.45 -11.67 19.97
CA HIS A 255 11.76 -10.52 20.81
C HIS A 255 11.45 -10.73 22.29
N PHE A 256 10.31 -11.37 22.59
CA PHE A 256 9.79 -11.53 23.94
C PHE A 256 10.10 -12.89 24.57
N ALA A 257 10.88 -13.75 23.91
CA ALA A 257 11.46 -14.92 24.53
C ALA A 257 12.64 -14.56 25.45
N THR A 258 12.77 -15.29 26.55
CA THR A 258 13.96 -15.26 27.42
C THR A 258 14.65 -16.60 27.28
N LEU A 259 15.83 -16.61 26.65
CA LEU A 259 16.66 -17.79 26.48
C LEU A 259 17.78 -17.83 27.53
N PRO A 260 18.40 -19.00 27.76
CA PRO A 260 19.64 -19.08 28.52
C PRO A 260 20.71 -18.14 27.96
N LYS A 261 21.54 -17.56 28.84
CA LYS A 261 22.55 -16.54 28.48
C LYS A 261 23.46 -16.92 27.30
N HIS A 262 23.79 -18.21 27.16
CA HIS A 262 24.66 -18.67 26.08
C HIS A 262 23.98 -18.68 24.70
N PHE A 263 22.65 -18.66 24.63
CA PHE A 263 21.87 -18.52 23.40
C PHE A 263 21.47 -17.08 23.07
N GLU A 264 21.73 -16.10 23.96
CA GLU A 264 21.44 -14.68 23.70
C GLU A 264 22.05 -14.18 22.38
N PRO A 265 23.31 -14.50 22.00
CA PRO A 265 23.86 -14.08 20.70
C PRO A 265 23.09 -14.66 19.50
N VAL A 266 22.51 -15.86 19.63
CA VAL A 266 21.68 -16.47 18.59
C VAL A 266 20.37 -15.70 18.46
N GLN A 267 19.70 -15.44 19.59
CA GLN A 267 18.47 -14.66 19.62
C GLN A 267 18.65 -13.27 18.99
N GLN A 268 19.76 -12.58 19.30
CA GLN A 268 20.06 -11.26 18.73
C GLN A 268 20.24 -11.29 17.20
N LEU A 269 20.71 -12.39 16.63
CA LEU A 269 20.79 -12.55 15.17
C LEU A 269 19.42 -12.82 14.53
N LEU A 270 18.49 -13.46 15.25
CA LEU A 270 17.13 -13.69 14.77
C LEU A 270 16.29 -12.41 14.82
N LYS A 271 16.50 -11.55 15.83
CA LYS A 271 15.77 -10.29 15.98
C LYS A 271 15.92 -9.37 14.76
N ASN A 272 14.80 -8.77 14.39
CA ASN A 272 14.57 -7.86 13.27
C ASN A 272 14.96 -8.43 11.90
N ASN A 273 15.15 -9.75 11.79
CA ASN A 273 15.57 -10.36 10.54
C ASN A 273 14.40 -10.43 9.55
N ALA A 274 13.26 -10.99 9.96
CA ALA A 274 12.10 -11.14 9.10
C ALA A 274 11.43 -9.78 8.84
N SER A 275 11.20 -9.00 9.89
CA SER A 275 10.54 -7.69 9.78
C SER A 275 11.30 -6.71 8.88
N SER A 276 12.64 -6.66 8.95
CA SER A 276 13.43 -5.77 8.09
C SER A 276 13.34 -6.11 6.60
N GLN A 277 13.14 -7.40 6.25
CA GLN A 277 12.89 -7.78 4.87
C GLN A 277 11.46 -7.46 4.45
N ALA A 278 10.48 -7.76 5.30
CA ALA A 278 9.08 -7.44 5.04
C ALA A 278 8.83 -5.94 4.90
N GLU A 279 9.57 -5.07 5.61
CA GLU A 279 9.48 -3.61 5.48
C GLU A 279 9.73 -3.13 4.03
N LYS A 280 10.51 -3.84 3.22
CA LYS A 280 10.71 -3.50 1.79
C LYS A 280 9.41 -3.58 0.97
N LEU A 281 8.46 -4.41 1.41
CA LEU A 281 7.17 -4.58 0.74
C LEU A 281 6.26 -3.35 0.92
N HIS A 282 6.61 -2.42 1.82
CA HIS A 282 5.93 -1.14 1.97
C HIS A 282 5.97 -0.30 0.68
N ASP A 283 6.96 -0.52 -0.19
CA ASP A 283 7.14 0.26 -1.41
C ASP A 283 6.26 -0.20 -2.58
N ILE A 284 5.58 -1.35 -2.45
CA ILE A 284 4.70 -1.91 -3.50
C ILE A 284 3.68 -0.91 -4.05
N PRO A 285 2.90 -0.18 -3.23
CA PRO A 285 1.96 0.81 -3.74
C PRO A 285 2.63 1.93 -4.54
N THR A 286 3.83 2.36 -4.13
CA THR A 286 4.62 3.37 -4.84
C THR A 286 5.12 2.84 -6.18
N ILE A 287 5.56 1.58 -6.22
CA ILE A 287 5.96 0.90 -7.45
C ILE A 287 4.79 0.84 -8.43
N ILE A 288 3.59 0.44 -7.96
CA ILE A 288 2.38 0.38 -8.80
C ILE A 288 2.07 1.76 -9.40
N ASP A 289 2.10 2.82 -8.59
CA ASP A 289 1.85 4.18 -9.07
C ASP A 289 2.87 4.64 -10.12
N GLN A 290 4.15 4.29 -9.96
CA GLN A 290 5.19 4.60 -10.96
C GLN A 290 4.91 3.87 -12.29
N HIS A 291 4.42 2.64 -12.24
CA HIS A 291 4.09 1.89 -13.46
C HIS A 291 2.85 2.48 -14.16
N LEU A 292 1.85 2.91 -13.40
CA LEU A 292 0.71 3.67 -13.93
C LEU A 292 1.16 4.96 -14.62
N GLU A 293 2.10 5.70 -14.03
CA GLU A 293 2.64 6.92 -14.63
C GLU A 293 3.35 6.63 -15.98
N LEU A 294 4.16 5.55 -16.05
CA LEU A 294 4.79 5.12 -17.31
C LEU A 294 3.75 4.74 -18.38
N PHE A 295 2.65 4.10 -17.98
CA PHE A 295 1.56 3.74 -18.87
C PHE A 295 0.86 4.97 -19.43
N GLU A 296 0.51 5.94 -18.57
CA GLU A 296 -0.12 7.20 -18.97
C GLU A 296 0.77 8.02 -19.92
N GLN A 297 2.09 8.02 -19.69
CA GLN A 297 3.08 8.65 -20.57
C GLN A 297 3.24 7.89 -21.89
N GLY A 298 2.69 6.68 -22.01
CA GLY A 298 2.80 5.82 -23.17
C GLY A 298 4.18 5.21 -23.35
N GLU A 299 4.95 5.11 -22.27
CA GLU A 299 6.25 4.43 -22.26
C GLU A 299 6.09 2.91 -22.23
N ILE A 300 4.95 2.42 -21.73
CA ILE A 300 4.52 1.02 -21.75
C ILE A 300 3.10 0.88 -22.34
N GLY A 301 2.73 -0.33 -22.78
CA GLY A 301 1.37 -0.64 -23.26
C GLY A 301 1.01 -0.14 -24.66
N LYS A 302 1.93 0.53 -25.38
CA LYS A 302 1.73 1.00 -26.77
C LYS A 302 2.43 0.11 -27.80
N PRO A 303 1.93 0.03 -29.05
CA PRO A 303 2.64 -0.67 -30.13
C PRO A 303 4.07 -0.16 -30.29
N GLY A 304 5.06 -1.06 -30.24
CA GLY A 304 6.48 -0.72 -30.30
C GLY A 304 7.12 -0.32 -28.96
N LYS A 305 6.38 -0.39 -27.85
CA LYS A 305 6.87 -0.23 -26.47
C LYS A 305 6.70 -1.54 -25.68
N PRO A 306 7.38 -1.72 -24.53
CA PRO A 306 7.16 -2.86 -23.66
C PRO A 306 5.68 -2.97 -23.28
N MET A 307 5.12 -4.15 -23.41
CA MET A 307 3.70 -4.38 -23.12
C MET A 307 3.42 -4.53 -21.62
N SER A 308 4.47 -4.82 -20.85
CA SER A 308 4.43 -4.93 -19.39
C SER A 308 5.70 -4.35 -18.79
N ALA A 309 5.61 -3.95 -17.52
CA ALA A 309 6.76 -3.58 -16.71
C ALA A 309 6.88 -4.49 -15.49
N PHE A 310 8.14 -4.71 -15.07
CA PHE A 310 8.48 -5.64 -14.01
C PHE A 310 9.29 -4.93 -12.95
N HIS A 311 8.95 -5.19 -11.69
CA HIS A 311 9.75 -4.77 -10.55
C HIS A 311 10.12 -5.96 -9.69
N THR A 312 11.40 -6.04 -9.30
CA THR A 312 11.93 -7.08 -8.42
C THR A 312 12.15 -6.53 -7.02
N ILE A 313 11.52 -7.14 -6.02
CA ILE A 313 11.84 -6.90 -4.61
C ILE A 313 12.62 -8.10 -4.09
N ASP A 314 13.88 -7.85 -3.73
CA ASP A 314 14.77 -8.87 -3.17
C ASP A 314 14.54 -9.03 -1.66
N ILE A 315 13.84 -10.09 -1.29
CA ILE A 315 13.78 -10.59 0.09
C ILE A 315 14.95 -11.55 0.26
N SER A 316 15.93 -11.18 1.09
CA SER A 316 17.14 -11.98 1.30
C SER A 316 17.69 -11.87 2.70
N LEU A 317 18.43 -12.90 3.13
CA LEU A 317 19.11 -12.87 4.41
C LEU A 317 20.25 -11.82 4.41
N PRO A 318 20.51 -11.15 5.53
CA PRO A 318 21.61 -10.20 5.62
C PRO A 318 22.95 -10.83 5.25
N LYS A 319 23.84 -10.07 4.60
CA LYS A 319 25.14 -10.59 4.16
C LYS A 319 25.92 -11.22 5.32
N GLY A 320 26.38 -12.46 5.12
CA GLY A 320 27.15 -13.22 6.13
C GLY A 320 26.35 -13.60 7.38
N TRP A 321 25.03 -13.42 7.39
CA TRP A 321 24.16 -13.80 8.51
C TRP A 321 24.21 -15.30 8.79
N SER A 322 24.06 -16.16 7.78
CA SER A 322 24.04 -17.62 7.98
C SER A 322 25.33 -18.13 8.63
N LYS A 323 26.49 -17.56 8.26
CA LYS A 323 27.78 -17.91 8.86
C LYS A 323 27.86 -17.47 10.33
N ARG A 324 27.40 -16.25 10.64
CA ARG A 324 27.36 -15.73 12.02
C ARG A 324 26.40 -16.54 12.90
N LEU A 325 25.24 -16.89 12.36
CA LEU A 325 24.23 -17.70 13.06
C LEU A 325 24.77 -19.10 13.36
N SER A 326 25.30 -19.79 12.36
CA SER A 326 25.89 -21.12 12.52
C SER A 326 27.00 -21.11 13.59
N PHE A 327 27.86 -20.10 13.59
CA PHE A 327 28.89 -19.94 14.61
C PHE A 327 28.30 -19.71 16.02
N ALA A 328 27.29 -18.85 16.14
CA ALA A 328 26.63 -18.58 17.42
C ALA A 328 25.94 -19.83 17.99
N ILE A 329 25.28 -20.63 17.13
CA ILE A 329 24.63 -21.88 17.52
C ILE A 329 25.65 -22.92 17.98
N ASP A 330 26.73 -23.16 17.21
CA ASP A 330 27.79 -24.11 17.62
C ASP A 330 28.38 -23.73 18.97
N ARG A 331 28.71 -22.44 19.15
CA ARG A 331 29.24 -21.93 20.41
C ARG A 331 28.27 -22.15 21.58
N ALA A 332 26.97 -21.88 21.39
CA ALA A 332 25.97 -22.05 22.43
C ALA A 332 25.83 -23.52 22.85
N ASN A 333 25.72 -24.44 21.88
CA ASN A 333 25.59 -25.87 22.12
C ASN A 333 26.81 -26.47 22.84
N ARG A 334 28.02 -25.98 22.55
CA ARG A 334 29.24 -26.43 23.24
C ARG A 334 29.27 -26.01 24.71
N ILE A 335 28.85 -24.78 25.01
CA ILE A 335 28.72 -24.30 26.39
C ILE A 335 27.72 -25.18 27.15
N GLU A 336 26.60 -25.52 26.53
CA GLU A 336 25.59 -26.39 27.13
C GLU A 336 26.12 -27.79 27.44
N ARG A 337 26.99 -28.35 26.57
CA ARG A 337 27.68 -29.63 26.81
C ARG A 337 28.90 -29.53 27.75
N GLY A 338 29.23 -28.34 28.25
CA GLY A 338 30.39 -28.11 29.13
C GLY A 338 31.76 -28.24 28.43
N GLU A 339 31.81 -28.08 27.11
CA GLU A 339 33.04 -28.19 26.32
C GLU A 339 33.91 -26.93 26.42
N LYS A 340 35.24 -27.08 26.30
CA LYS A 340 36.15 -25.92 26.25
C LYS A 340 35.97 -25.17 24.94
N LEU A 341 35.73 -23.87 25.07
CA LEU A 341 35.72 -22.97 23.92
C LEU A 341 37.14 -22.77 23.36
N PRO A 342 37.26 -22.63 22.04
CA PRO A 342 38.53 -22.37 21.38
C PRO A 342 39.01 -20.94 21.60
N LEU A 343 40.33 -20.77 21.51
CA LEU A 343 41.01 -19.50 21.79
C LEU A 343 40.72 -18.39 20.74
N ASP A 344 40.36 -18.77 19.51
CA ASP A 344 40.05 -17.84 18.42
C ASP A 344 38.53 -17.83 18.14
N PRO A 345 37.80 -16.76 18.52
CA PRO A 345 36.35 -16.66 18.32
C PRO A 345 35.93 -16.40 16.85
N SER A 346 36.87 -16.35 15.90
CA SER A 346 36.58 -16.12 14.48
C SER A 346 36.65 -17.37 13.59
N LYS A 347 37.17 -18.50 14.12
CA LYS A 347 37.34 -19.74 13.36
C LYS A 347 36.14 -20.68 13.52
N PRO A 348 35.57 -21.19 12.41
CA PRO A 348 34.52 -22.20 12.48
C PRO A 348 35.10 -23.53 13.01
N LEU A 349 34.41 -24.15 13.96
CA LEU A 349 34.92 -25.32 14.68
C LEU A 349 34.22 -26.59 14.27
N GLY A 350 34.62 -27.10 13.10
CA GLY A 350 34.17 -28.37 12.57
C GLY A 350 32.78 -28.28 11.92
N PHE A 351 32.63 -29.05 10.84
CA PHE A 351 31.35 -29.20 10.14
C PHE A 351 30.53 -30.27 10.89
N PHE A 352 29.62 -29.84 11.76
CA PHE A 352 28.65 -30.73 12.41
C PHE A 352 27.30 -30.63 11.68
N GLY A 353 26.68 -31.79 11.43
CA GLY A 353 25.51 -32.02 10.59
C GLY A 353 24.18 -31.49 11.12
N TRP A 354 24.16 -30.23 11.54
CA TRP A 354 22.95 -29.42 11.68
C TRP A 354 23.01 -28.29 10.65
N LEU A 355 22.99 -28.71 9.39
CA LEU A 355 22.70 -27.84 8.25
C LEU A 355 21.53 -28.49 7.52
N GLY A 356 20.38 -28.53 8.20
CA GLY A 356 19.11 -28.31 7.54
C GLY A 356 19.22 -26.92 6.93
N VAL A 357 19.68 -26.91 5.69
CA VAL A 357 20.03 -25.78 4.86
C VAL A 357 18.97 -24.69 5.05
N ILE A 358 19.31 -23.59 5.73
CA ILE A 358 18.65 -22.32 5.41
C ILE A 358 19.11 -22.04 3.98
N PHE A 359 18.34 -22.56 3.03
CA PHE A 359 18.52 -22.27 1.62
C PHE A 359 18.57 -20.75 1.51
N TRP A 360 19.38 -20.26 0.56
CA TRP A 360 19.35 -18.87 0.16
C TRP A 360 17.89 -18.46 0.02
N LEU A 361 17.37 -17.76 1.03
CA LEU A 361 15.99 -17.32 1.05
C LEU A 361 15.94 -16.05 0.21
N VAL A 362 16.28 -16.18 -1.06
CA VAL A 362 16.17 -15.13 -2.06
C VAL A 362 14.82 -15.34 -2.70
N ILE A 363 13.82 -14.67 -2.14
CA ILE A 363 12.50 -14.61 -2.76
C ILE A 363 12.49 -13.34 -3.60
N ILE A 364 12.47 -13.55 -4.90
CA ILE A 364 12.32 -12.49 -5.91
C ILE A 364 10.83 -12.34 -6.13
N ILE A 365 10.28 -11.25 -5.59
CA ILE A 365 8.91 -10.88 -5.87
C ILE A 365 8.91 -10.05 -7.14
N VAL A 366 8.25 -10.57 -8.18
CA VAL A 366 8.07 -9.89 -9.46
C VAL A 366 6.67 -9.32 -9.52
N ILE A 367 6.57 -8.00 -9.62
CA ILE A 367 5.29 -7.32 -9.86
C ILE A 367 5.21 -7.06 -11.36
N LEU A 368 4.28 -7.73 -12.04
CA LEU A 368 3.96 -7.52 -13.45
C LEU A 368 2.82 -6.52 -13.53
N VAL A 369 3.06 -5.35 -14.12
CA VAL A 369 2.04 -4.31 -14.39
C VAL A 369 1.80 -4.17 -15.87
#